data_AF-A0A7S2YSR2-F1
#
_entry.id   AF-A0A7S2YSR2-F1
#
_cell.length_a   1.000
_cell.length_b   1.000
_cell.length_c   1.000
_cell.angle_alpha   90.00
_cell.angle_beta   90.00
_cell.angle_gamma   90.00
#
_symmetry.space_group_name_H-M   'P 1'
#
loop_
_entity.id
_entity.type
_entity.pdbx_description
1 polymer ?
#
loop_
_entity_poly.entity_id
_entity_poly.type
_entity_poly.pdbx_seq_one_letter_code
_entity_poly.pdbx_strand_id
1 'polypeptide(L)'
;MMFQRSIDTYGLGLLLAAAALSGPVQGWSPIHLQQQRQHHDTRLGQSTHLSASTASEPSTTSDDGQEAEAEQQQPQLNPLLDLIQPSQTVEIFSKVKEMRANGIDVTGGLCVGEPDFGPPTPVLDAAIAALQGGDTRYTAVTGTAELRRAIADDLQQRKGLTYKPLSEIVVANGAKQAVYQGILATAGTGDAVIIPAPYWPSYPEMVNLAG
;
A
#
# COMPACT_ATOMS: atom_id res chain seq x y z
N MET A 1 13.11 -20.39 -12.42
CA MET A 1 13.54 -18.97 -12.45
C MET A 1 12.28 -18.12 -12.46
N MET A 2 11.77 -17.77 -11.28
CA MET A 2 10.57 -16.96 -11.09
C MET A 2 11.00 -15.77 -10.23
N PHE A 3 11.12 -14.60 -10.85
CA PHE A 3 11.26 -13.32 -10.15
C PHE A 3 10.26 -12.38 -10.78
N GLN A 4 9.03 -12.39 -10.27
CA GLN A 4 8.04 -11.36 -10.52
C GLN A 4 7.26 -11.16 -9.23
N ARG A 5 7.13 -9.90 -8.80
CA ARG A 5 6.43 -9.38 -7.60
C ARG A 5 7.28 -9.25 -6.33
N SER A 6 8.10 -8.20 -6.29
CA SER A 6 8.43 -7.51 -5.04
C SER A 6 8.96 -6.10 -5.35
N ILE A 7 8.10 -5.21 -5.83
CA ILE A 7 8.40 -3.77 -5.97
C ILE A 7 7.36 -2.90 -5.22
N ASP A 8 6.29 -3.49 -4.69
CA ASP A 8 5.16 -2.75 -4.09
C ASP A 8 5.42 -2.17 -2.68
N THR A 9 6.67 -2.02 -2.22
CA THR A 9 6.90 -1.48 -0.86
C THR A 9 8.21 -0.72 -0.63
N TYR A 10 9.13 -0.69 -1.60
CA TYR A 10 10.46 -0.10 -1.42
C TYR A 10 10.68 1.03 -2.42
N GLY A 11 10.24 2.25 -2.10
CA GLY A 11 10.54 3.39 -2.99
C GLY A 11 9.93 4.75 -2.65
N LEU A 12 8.91 4.81 -1.79
CA LEU A 12 8.21 6.09 -1.52
C LEU A 12 8.83 6.96 -0.42
N GLY A 13 9.79 6.43 0.34
CA GLY A 13 10.51 7.21 1.36
C GLY A 13 11.47 8.27 0.80
N LEU A 14 11.88 8.13 -0.47
CA LEU A 14 12.86 9.04 -1.10
C LEU A 14 12.22 10.16 -1.92
N LEU A 15 10.98 9.96 -2.38
CA LEU A 15 10.28 10.89 -3.28
C LEU A 15 9.93 12.24 -2.60
N LEU A 16 9.90 12.31 -1.26
CA LEU A 16 9.68 13.59 -0.55
C LEU A 16 10.95 14.41 -0.29
N ALA A 17 12.14 13.81 -0.28
CA ALA A 17 13.39 14.56 -0.06
C ALA A 17 13.74 15.42 -1.28
N ALA A 18 13.42 14.88 -2.46
CA ALA A 18 13.55 15.52 -3.76
C ALA A 18 12.76 16.82 -3.95
N ALA A 19 11.49 16.82 -3.53
CA ALA A 19 10.58 17.95 -3.74
C ALA A 19 10.99 19.18 -2.91
N ALA A 20 11.65 18.97 -1.77
CA ALA A 20 12.06 20.06 -0.88
C ALA A 20 13.30 20.83 -1.36
N LEU A 21 14.03 20.30 -2.35
CA LEU A 21 15.20 20.97 -2.94
C LEU A 21 14.87 21.85 -4.16
N SER A 22 13.60 21.85 -4.60
CA SER A 22 13.14 22.68 -5.71
C SER A 22 12.31 23.83 -5.14
N GLY A 23 12.79 25.07 -5.25
CA GLY A 23 12.08 26.28 -4.82
C GLY A 23 10.69 26.47 -5.46
N PRO A 24 9.98 27.58 -5.18
CA PRO A 24 8.55 27.72 -5.47
C PRO A 24 8.27 27.64 -6.99
N VAL A 25 7.53 26.61 -7.40
CA VAL A 25 7.12 26.42 -8.80
C VAL A 25 5.86 27.23 -9.09
N GLN A 26 6.02 28.34 -9.82
CA GLN A 26 4.92 29.04 -10.48
C GLN A 26 4.60 28.39 -11.84
N GLY A 27 3.31 28.23 -12.15
CA GLY A 27 2.82 28.00 -13.53
C GLY A 27 2.23 26.62 -13.81
N TRP A 28 0.97 26.41 -13.45
CA TRP A 28 0.14 25.33 -13.98
C TRP A 28 -0.85 25.89 -15.01
N SER A 29 -0.85 25.35 -16.24
CA SER A 29 -1.88 25.62 -17.25
C SER A 29 -2.24 24.32 -18.01
N PRO A 30 -3.53 24.06 -18.34
CA PRO A 30 -4.03 22.73 -18.70
C PRO A 30 -4.06 22.49 -20.22
N ILE A 31 -3.01 21.88 -20.79
CA ILE A 31 -3.01 21.41 -22.21
C ILE A 31 -2.45 19.97 -22.40
N HIS A 32 -2.03 19.26 -21.36
CA HIS A 32 -1.26 18.00 -21.55
C HIS A 32 -2.08 16.70 -21.67
N LEU A 33 -3.42 16.74 -21.74
CA LEU A 33 -4.27 15.54 -21.63
C LEU A 33 -4.52 14.76 -22.94
N GLN A 34 -3.93 15.14 -24.08
CA GLN A 34 -4.33 14.56 -25.38
C GLN A 34 -3.44 13.45 -25.92
N GLN A 35 -2.32 13.10 -25.27
CA GLN A 35 -1.31 12.18 -25.84
C GLN A 35 -1.30 10.74 -25.29
N GLN A 36 -2.08 10.38 -24.28
CA GLN A 36 -1.96 9.06 -23.63
C GLN A 36 -2.97 7.97 -24.07
N ARG A 37 -3.84 8.22 -25.05
CA ARG A 37 -4.83 7.23 -25.52
C ARG A 37 -4.31 6.14 -26.48
N GLN A 38 -3.04 6.16 -26.91
CA GLN A 38 -2.59 5.31 -28.03
C GLN A 38 -1.86 4.00 -27.65
N HIS A 39 -1.62 3.70 -26.37
CA HIS A 39 -0.77 2.55 -25.99
C HIS A 39 -1.53 1.30 -25.48
N HIS A 40 -2.85 1.25 -25.56
CA HIS A 40 -3.64 0.27 -24.81
C HIS A 40 -3.98 -1.06 -25.51
N ASP A 41 -3.45 -1.34 -26.71
CA ASP A 41 -4.02 -2.39 -27.56
C ASP A 41 -2.96 -3.30 -28.20
N THR A 42 -2.30 -4.18 -27.44
CA THR A 42 -1.71 -5.41 -27.99
C THR A 42 -1.39 -6.45 -26.90
N ARG A 43 -1.80 -7.71 -27.15
CA ARG A 43 -1.32 -9.00 -26.58
C ARG A 43 -2.21 -9.66 -25.52
N LEU A 44 -3.29 -10.27 -25.99
CA LEU A 44 -3.85 -11.51 -25.44
C LEU A 44 -3.65 -12.63 -26.46
N GLY A 45 -3.10 -13.76 -26.03
CA GLY A 45 -3.09 -14.99 -26.82
C GLY A 45 -1.86 -15.86 -26.59
N GLN A 46 -2.02 -16.97 -25.87
CA GLN A 46 -1.75 -18.35 -26.30
C GLN A 46 -1.49 -19.25 -25.08
N SER A 47 -2.44 -20.16 -24.81
CA SER A 47 -2.34 -21.28 -23.87
C SER A 47 -2.19 -22.57 -24.66
N THR A 48 -1.09 -23.29 -24.48
CA THR A 48 -0.87 -24.63 -25.06
C THR A 48 -1.18 -25.72 -24.04
N HIS A 49 -2.10 -26.60 -24.42
CA HIS A 49 -2.39 -27.88 -23.77
C HIS A 49 -1.19 -28.85 -23.88
N LEU A 50 -0.92 -29.59 -22.81
CA LEU A 50 -0.06 -30.78 -22.83
C LEU A 50 -0.75 -31.91 -22.08
N SER A 51 -1.04 -32.98 -22.83
CA SER A 51 -1.64 -34.24 -22.41
C SER A 51 -0.57 -35.29 -22.13
N ALA A 52 -0.77 -36.09 -21.09
CA ALA A 52 -0.26 -37.45 -20.89
C ALA A 52 -0.90 -37.98 -19.59
N SER A 53 -1.11 -39.26 -19.32
CA SER A 53 -1.25 -40.52 -20.05
C SER A 53 -1.67 -41.52 -18.96
N THR A 54 -2.69 -42.31 -19.23
CA THR A 54 -3.08 -43.61 -18.64
C THR A 54 -2.34 -44.15 -17.40
N ALA A 55 -3.11 -44.47 -16.34
CA ALA A 55 -2.92 -45.70 -15.56
C ALA A 55 -4.25 -46.14 -14.89
N SER A 56 -4.57 -47.41 -15.11
CA SER A 56 -5.61 -48.30 -14.61
C SER A 56 -6.09 -48.17 -13.15
N GLU A 57 -7.41 -48.26 -12.96
CA GLU A 57 -8.07 -48.69 -11.71
C GLU A 57 -7.95 -50.20 -11.49
N PRO A 58 -8.05 -50.67 -10.24
CA PRO A 58 -9.07 -51.68 -9.96
C PRO A 58 -9.82 -51.50 -8.62
N SER A 59 -11.15 -51.61 -8.74
CA SER A 59 -12.14 -52.26 -7.86
C SER A 59 -11.99 -52.26 -6.33
N THR A 60 -12.92 -51.54 -5.70
CA THR A 60 -13.79 -51.92 -4.56
C THR A 60 -13.29 -52.94 -3.53
N THR A 61 -13.04 -52.45 -2.32
CA THR A 61 -13.36 -53.17 -1.08
C THR A 61 -13.99 -52.18 -0.10
N SER A 62 -15.26 -52.43 0.20
CA SER A 62 -16.04 -51.80 1.27
C SER A 62 -15.44 -52.19 2.62
N ASP A 63 -14.93 -51.22 3.35
CA ASP A 63 -14.60 -51.32 4.77
C ASP A 63 -15.28 -50.13 5.46
N ASP A 64 -16.30 -50.42 6.27
CA ASP A 64 -16.99 -49.48 7.14
C ASP A 64 -16.05 -49.07 8.28
N GLY A 65 -15.06 -48.24 7.95
CA GLY A 65 -14.27 -47.50 8.91
C GLY A 65 -14.90 -46.12 9.09
N GLN A 66 -15.37 -45.82 10.29
CA GLN A 66 -15.63 -44.44 10.69
C GLN A 66 -14.32 -43.66 10.56
N GLU A 67 -14.14 -43.00 9.42
CA GLU A 67 -13.19 -41.90 9.28
C GLU A 67 -13.66 -40.83 10.25
N ALA A 68 -13.05 -40.83 11.44
CA ALA A 68 -13.07 -39.66 12.30
C ALA A 68 -12.52 -38.53 11.43
N GLU A 69 -13.40 -37.64 10.97
CA GLU A 69 -13.05 -36.39 10.34
C GLU A 69 -12.09 -35.71 11.31
N ALA A 70 -10.79 -35.78 11.01
CA ALA A 70 -9.80 -35.01 11.70
C ALA A 70 -10.17 -33.56 11.39
N GLU A 71 -10.93 -32.93 12.28
CA GLU A 71 -11.20 -31.50 12.25
C GLU A 71 -9.84 -30.83 12.06
N GLN A 72 -9.62 -30.32 10.85
CA GLN A 72 -8.43 -29.57 10.52
C GLN A 72 -8.51 -28.30 11.36
N GLN A 73 -7.91 -28.34 12.55
CA GLN A 73 -7.87 -27.21 13.45
C GLN A 73 -7.23 -26.05 12.70
N GLN A 74 -8.06 -25.07 12.34
CA GLN A 74 -7.59 -23.85 11.74
C GLN A 74 -6.53 -23.26 12.67
N PRO A 75 -5.39 -22.80 12.13
CA PRO A 75 -4.33 -22.25 12.95
C PRO A 75 -4.89 -21.08 13.75
N GLN A 76 -4.75 -21.14 15.08
CA GLN A 76 -5.20 -20.08 15.95
C GLN A 76 -4.36 -18.82 15.68
N LEU A 77 -5.00 -17.81 15.10
CA LEU A 77 -4.38 -16.51 14.84
C LEU A 77 -4.37 -15.67 16.12
N ASN A 78 -3.67 -14.53 16.07
CA ASN A 78 -3.66 -13.58 17.19
C ASN A 78 -5.10 -13.08 17.45
N PRO A 79 -5.64 -13.17 18.68
CA PRO A 79 -6.99 -12.72 19.02
C PRO A 79 -7.30 -11.26 18.68
N LEU A 80 -6.27 -10.40 18.58
CA LEU A 80 -6.45 -9.01 18.12
C LEU A 80 -7.00 -8.92 16.69
N LEU A 81 -6.79 -9.97 15.87
CA LEU A 81 -7.34 -10.01 14.52
C LEU A 81 -8.85 -10.22 14.51
N ASP A 82 -9.44 -10.76 15.57
CA ASP A 82 -10.89 -10.92 15.69
C ASP A 82 -11.58 -9.56 15.95
N LEU A 83 -10.82 -8.55 16.40
CA LEU A 83 -11.32 -7.21 16.69
C LEU A 83 -11.36 -6.29 15.46
N ILE A 84 -10.74 -6.69 14.35
CA ILE A 84 -10.68 -5.87 13.14
C ILE A 84 -11.63 -6.35 12.06
N GLN A 85 -12.10 -5.40 11.26
CA GLN A 85 -12.91 -5.68 10.09
C GLN A 85 -12.10 -5.49 8.79
N PRO A 86 -12.35 -6.32 7.77
CA PRO A 86 -11.81 -6.09 6.44
C PRO A 86 -12.15 -4.68 5.92
N SER A 87 -11.20 -4.05 5.25
CA SER A 87 -11.38 -2.71 4.70
C SER A 87 -12.32 -2.74 3.50
N GLN A 88 -13.55 -2.23 3.67
CA GLN A 88 -14.54 -2.09 2.59
C GLN A 88 -13.98 -1.36 1.35
N THR A 89 -13.12 -0.35 1.54
CA THR A 89 -12.46 0.34 0.41
C THR A 89 -11.64 -0.60 -0.46
N VAL A 90 -10.92 -1.54 0.15
CA VAL A 90 -10.07 -2.52 -0.56
C VAL A 90 -10.93 -3.56 -1.27
N GLU A 91 -12.03 -3.98 -0.65
CA GLU A 91 -12.99 -4.91 -1.26
C GLU A 91 -13.64 -4.31 -2.51
N ILE A 92 -14.16 -3.07 -2.42
CA ILE A 92 -14.76 -2.36 -3.55
C ILE A 92 -13.72 -2.18 -4.66
N PHE A 93 -12.51 -1.75 -4.32
CA PHE A 93 -11.43 -1.58 -5.30
C PHE A 93 -11.08 -2.91 -6.01
N SER A 94 -10.99 -4.00 -5.25
CA SER A 94 -10.72 -5.33 -5.79
C SER A 94 -11.84 -5.79 -6.71
N LYS A 95 -13.10 -5.54 -6.35
CA LYS A 95 -14.26 -5.88 -7.17
C LYS A 95 -14.31 -5.10 -8.48
N VAL A 96 -14.03 -3.79 -8.44
CA VAL A 96 -13.95 -2.95 -9.64
C VAL A 96 -12.86 -3.45 -10.58
N LYS A 97 -11.70 -3.86 -10.04
CA LYS A 97 -10.61 -4.43 -10.83
C LYS A 97 -10.99 -5.76 -11.48
N GLU A 98 -11.68 -6.64 -10.75
CA GLU A 98 -12.20 -7.91 -11.26
C GLU A 98 -13.22 -7.69 -12.40
N MET A 99 -14.18 -6.79 -12.19
CA MET A 99 -15.20 -6.48 -13.20
C MET A 99 -14.58 -5.95 -14.50
N ARG A 100 -13.59 -5.06 -14.40
CA ARG A 100 -12.84 -4.57 -15.57
C ARG A 100 -12.06 -5.68 -16.27
N ALA A 101 -11.43 -6.59 -15.53
CA ALA A 101 -10.74 -7.74 -16.10
C ALA A 101 -11.68 -8.68 -16.86
N ASN A 102 -12.94 -8.75 -16.45
CA ASN A 102 -14.01 -9.50 -17.12
C ASN A 102 -14.69 -8.72 -18.27
N GLY A 103 -14.13 -7.56 -18.67
CA GLY A 103 -14.65 -6.77 -19.79
C GLY A 103 -15.90 -5.94 -19.47
N ILE A 104 -16.28 -5.85 -18.19
CA ILE A 104 -17.40 -4.99 -17.76
C ILE A 104 -16.90 -3.55 -17.69
N ASP A 105 -17.58 -2.64 -18.39
CA ASP A 105 -17.30 -1.22 -18.31
C ASP A 105 -17.76 -0.67 -16.95
N VAL A 106 -16.79 -0.42 -16.07
CA VAL A 106 -17.00 0.14 -14.74
C VAL A 106 -16.21 1.43 -14.61
N THR A 107 -16.91 2.50 -14.25
CA THR A 107 -16.30 3.75 -13.80
C THR A 107 -15.63 3.51 -12.44
N GLY A 108 -14.41 3.03 -12.49
CA GLY A 108 -13.54 2.83 -11.34
C GLY A 108 -12.77 4.11 -10.97
N GLY A 109 -12.29 4.16 -9.73
CA GLY A 109 -11.51 5.30 -9.19
C GLY A 109 -12.31 6.25 -8.30
N LEU A 110 -13.61 6.03 -8.11
CA LEU A 110 -14.42 6.85 -7.17
C LEU A 110 -14.37 6.32 -5.72
N CYS A 111 -13.80 5.14 -5.51
CA CYS A 111 -13.69 4.51 -4.19
C CYS A 111 -12.33 4.73 -3.50
N VAL A 112 -11.33 5.20 -4.24
CA VAL A 112 -9.96 5.41 -3.74
C VAL A 112 -9.56 6.85 -4.00
N GLY A 113 -9.10 7.55 -2.96
CA GLY A 113 -8.64 8.94 -3.06
C GLY A 113 -7.24 9.09 -3.66
N GLU A 114 -6.91 8.30 -4.68
CA GLU A 114 -5.63 8.42 -5.41
C GLU A 114 -5.81 9.45 -6.54
N PRO A 115 -4.92 10.45 -6.66
CA PRO A 115 -4.97 11.39 -7.77
C PRO A 115 -4.80 10.72 -9.13
N ASP A 116 -5.39 11.30 -10.18
CA ASP A 116 -5.31 10.83 -11.56
C ASP A 116 -4.02 11.27 -12.28
N PHE A 117 -3.27 12.20 -11.71
CA PHE A 117 -1.99 12.68 -12.24
C PHE A 117 -0.80 11.92 -11.64
N GLY A 118 0.25 11.76 -12.45
CA GLY A 118 1.51 11.18 -12.00
C GLY A 118 2.32 12.12 -11.09
N PRO A 119 3.37 11.61 -10.40
CA PRO A 119 4.26 12.44 -9.61
C PRO A 119 4.94 13.54 -10.47
N PRO A 120 5.19 14.74 -9.92
CA PRO A 120 5.90 15.80 -10.64
C PRO A 120 7.30 15.37 -11.13
N THR A 121 7.75 15.87 -12.29
CA THR A 121 9.06 15.54 -12.87
C THR A 121 10.25 15.70 -11.92
N PRO A 122 10.38 16.80 -11.14
CA PRO A 122 11.51 16.94 -10.21
C PRO A 122 11.60 15.83 -9.15
N VAL A 123 10.45 15.27 -8.78
CA VAL A 123 10.34 14.18 -7.81
C VAL A 123 10.83 12.87 -8.42
N LEU A 124 10.45 12.61 -9.69
CA LEU A 124 10.93 11.46 -10.45
C LEU A 124 12.45 11.54 -10.70
N ASP A 125 12.95 12.70 -11.10
CA ASP A 125 14.36 12.91 -11.43
C ASP A 125 15.28 12.65 -10.23
N ALA A 126 14.90 13.14 -9.05
CA ALA A 126 15.67 12.92 -7.84
C ALA A 126 15.62 11.47 -7.35
N ALA A 127 14.50 10.76 -7.54
CA ALA A 127 14.44 9.33 -7.25
C ALA A 127 15.39 8.54 -8.19
N ILE A 128 15.43 8.90 -9.47
CA ILE A 128 16.38 8.34 -10.43
C ILE A 128 17.83 8.66 -10.02
N ALA A 129 18.11 9.91 -9.67
CA ALA A 129 19.44 10.34 -9.27
C ALA A 129 19.95 9.58 -8.03
N ALA A 130 19.10 9.38 -7.03
CA ALA A 130 19.46 8.62 -5.84
C ALA A 130 19.71 7.13 -6.13
N LEU A 131 18.88 6.52 -7.00
CA LEU A 131 19.12 5.15 -7.46
C LEU A 131 20.47 5.04 -8.20
N GLN A 132 20.78 5.99 -9.08
CA GLN A 132 22.05 6.04 -9.80
C GLN A 132 23.24 6.34 -8.87
N GLY A 133 23.01 7.13 -7.83
CA GLY A 133 23.98 7.44 -6.77
C GLY A 133 24.23 6.28 -5.80
N GLY A 134 23.42 5.22 -5.85
CA GLY A 134 23.58 4.03 -5.02
C GLY A 134 22.89 4.12 -3.65
N ASP A 135 21.95 5.05 -3.45
CA ASP A 135 21.17 5.22 -2.22
C ASP A 135 20.14 4.10 -2.03
N THR A 136 20.64 2.89 -1.84
CA THR A 136 19.88 1.62 -1.80
C THR A 136 20.07 0.86 -0.49
N ARG A 137 20.88 1.41 0.42
CA ARG A 137 21.19 0.80 1.72
C ARG A 137 20.24 1.31 2.80
N TYR A 138 20.30 0.67 3.97
CA TYR A 138 19.53 1.10 5.13
C TYR A 138 19.77 2.57 5.46
N THR A 139 18.67 3.26 5.73
CA THR A 139 18.67 4.58 6.34
C THR A 139 18.47 4.44 7.85
N ALA A 140 18.58 5.54 8.58
CA ALA A 140 18.18 5.54 9.99
C ALA A 140 16.68 5.19 10.10
N VAL A 141 16.30 4.47 11.16
CA VAL A 141 14.90 4.04 11.40
C VAL A 141 13.93 5.22 11.38
N THR A 142 14.37 6.39 11.84
CA THR A 142 13.56 7.63 11.87
C THR A 142 13.54 8.39 10.54
N GLY A 143 14.28 7.93 9.54
CA GLY A 143 14.47 8.61 8.24
C GLY A 143 15.81 9.35 8.14
N THR A 144 16.19 9.71 6.91
CA THR A 144 17.43 10.46 6.65
C THR A 144 17.39 11.82 7.33
N ALA A 145 18.56 12.32 7.76
CA ALA A 145 18.64 13.62 8.42
C ALA A 145 18.21 14.77 7.51
N GLU A 146 18.51 14.65 6.21
CA GLU A 146 18.12 15.62 5.18
C GLU A 146 16.60 15.72 5.03
N LEU A 147 15.91 14.59 4.84
CA LEU A 147 14.45 14.56 4.71
C LEU A 147 13.76 15.11 5.96
N ARG A 148 14.25 14.77 7.15
CA ARG A 148 13.67 15.27 8.40
C ARG A 148 13.81 16.79 8.56
N ARG A 149 14.93 17.37 8.12
CA ARG A 149 15.12 18.84 8.10
C ARG A 149 14.17 19.50 7.11
N ALA A 150 14.10 18.96 5.89
CA ALA A 150 13.18 19.43 4.87
C ALA A 150 11.71 19.44 5.34
N ILE A 151 11.27 18.39 6.05
CA ILE A 151 9.92 18.32 6.63
C ILE A 151 9.72 19.41 7.68
N ALA A 152 10.68 19.61 8.60
CA ALA A 152 10.56 20.63 9.63
C ALA A 152 10.51 22.05 9.03
N ASP A 153 11.33 22.33 8.02
CA ASP A 153 11.34 23.61 7.31
C ASP A 153 10.01 23.84 6.57
N ASP A 154 9.47 22.82 5.90
CA ASP A 154 8.17 22.88 5.22
C ASP A 154 7.01 23.13 6.21
N LEU A 155 7.01 22.47 7.37
CA LEU A 155 6.03 22.69 8.44
C LEU A 155 6.09 24.13 8.98
N GLN A 156 7.30 24.68 9.14
CA GLN A 156 7.46 26.07 9.55
C GLN A 156 6.95 27.04 8.49
N GLN A 157 7.29 26.81 7.22
CA GLN A 157 6.91 27.71 6.12
C GLN A 157 5.41 27.69 5.83
N ARG A 158 4.80 26.50 5.75
CA ARG A 158 3.39 26.36 5.35
C ARG A 158 2.42 26.47 6.51
N LYS A 159 2.83 26.08 7.72
CA LYS A 159 1.94 25.98 8.88
C LYS A 159 2.38 26.80 10.08
N GLY A 160 3.56 27.45 10.02
CA GLY A 160 4.09 28.22 11.15
C GLY A 160 4.52 27.37 12.36
N LEU A 161 4.71 26.06 12.17
CA LEU A 161 5.04 25.12 13.25
C LEU A 161 6.54 24.83 13.29
N THR A 162 7.17 25.10 14.43
CA THR A 162 8.60 24.81 14.65
C THR A 162 8.78 23.44 15.31
N TYR A 163 9.61 22.58 14.70
CA TYR A 163 10.02 21.29 15.26
C TYR A 163 11.53 21.10 15.17
N LYS A 164 12.10 20.35 16.11
CA LYS A 164 13.49 19.89 16.11
C LYS A 164 13.63 18.68 15.16
N PRO A 165 14.30 18.83 14.00
CA PRO A 165 14.28 17.80 12.96
C PRO A 165 14.79 16.43 13.42
N LEU A 166 15.80 16.41 14.29
CA LEU A 166 16.47 15.16 14.67
C LEU A 166 15.77 14.40 15.80
N SER A 167 14.92 15.06 16.58
CA SER A 167 14.27 14.50 17.78
C SER A 167 12.75 14.46 17.73
N GLU A 168 12.11 15.27 16.89
CA GLU A 168 10.64 15.44 16.85
C GLU A 168 10.01 15.05 15.50
N ILE A 169 10.81 14.61 14.53
CA ILE A 169 10.33 14.16 13.21
C ILE A 169 10.75 12.71 12.97
N VAL A 170 9.76 11.88 12.61
CA VAL A 170 9.93 10.47 12.21
C VAL A 170 9.28 10.28 10.84
N VAL A 171 10.01 9.69 9.91
CA VAL A 171 9.52 9.34 8.57
C VAL A 171 8.95 7.93 8.58
N ALA A 172 7.76 7.76 8.02
CA ALA A 172 7.07 6.48 7.91
C ALA A 172 6.74 6.15 6.44
N ASN A 173 6.41 4.90 6.16
CA ASN A 173 5.86 4.38 4.91
C ASN A 173 4.41 4.85 4.71
N GLY A 174 4.27 6.14 4.46
CA GLY A 174 2.98 6.82 4.32
C GLY A 174 2.31 7.13 5.65
N ALA A 175 1.28 7.99 5.58
CA ALA A 175 0.58 8.50 6.76
C ALA A 175 -0.11 7.40 7.59
N LYS A 176 -0.53 6.31 6.95
CA LYS A 176 -1.17 5.16 7.61
C LYS A 176 -0.28 4.58 8.71
N GLN A 177 0.99 4.33 8.41
CA GLN A 177 1.94 3.81 9.39
C GLN A 177 2.23 4.83 10.50
N ALA A 178 2.40 6.12 10.14
CA ALA A 178 2.66 7.17 11.12
C ALA A 178 1.53 7.29 12.16
N VAL A 179 0.27 7.29 11.71
CA VAL A 179 -0.89 7.32 12.61
C VAL A 179 -0.95 6.06 13.46
N TYR A 180 -0.79 4.88 12.85
CA TYR A 180 -0.84 3.61 13.59
C TYR A 180 0.22 3.55 14.69
N GLN A 181 1.47 3.92 14.39
CA GLN A 181 2.54 3.98 15.39
C GLN A 181 2.25 5.01 16.49
N GLY A 182 1.64 6.15 16.14
CA GLY A 182 1.20 7.14 17.12
C GLY A 182 0.18 6.56 18.10
N ILE A 183 -0.83 5.85 17.61
CA ILE A 183 -1.84 5.17 18.43
C ILE A 183 -1.18 4.10 19.30
N LEU A 184 -0.40 3.20 18.69
CA LEU A 184 0.28 2.11 19.41
C LEU A 184 1.26 2.61 20.50
N ALA A 185 1.83 3.80 20.32
CA ALA A 185 2.71 4.41 21.30
C ALA A 185 1.98 5.14 22.45
N THR A 186 0.68 5.42 22.31
CA THR A 186 -0.06 6.31 23.23
C THR A 186 -1.34 5.71 23.81
N ALA A 187 -1.83 4.61 23.27
CA ALA A 187 -3.03 3.91 23.73
C ALA A 187 -2.78 2.39 23.80
N GLY A 188 -3.48 1.72 24.71
CA GLY A 188 -3.56 0.27 24.75
C GLY A 188 -4.80 -0.22 25.50
N THR A 189 -4.75 -1.49 25.93
CA THR A 189 -5.93 -2.15 26.52
C THR A 189 -6.54 -1.38 27.68
N GLY A 190 -7.82 -1.02 27.49
CA GLY A 190 -8.62 -0.28 28.46
C GLY A 190 -8.66 1.23 28.24
N ASP A 191 -7.85 1.78 27.35
CA ASP A 191 -7.89 3.19 26.99
C ASP A 191 -9.04 3.49 26.01
N ALA A 192 -9.59 4.70 26.12
CA ALA A 192 -10.63 5.19 25.21
C ALA A 192 -10.03 6.18 24.21
N VAL A 193 -10.18 5.89 22.92
CA VAL A 193 -9.76 6.78 21.82
C VAL A 193 -10.99 7.40 21.16
N ILE A 194 -11.04 8.74 21.11
CA ILE A 194 -12.17 9.47 20.51
C ILE A 194 -11.94 9.64 19.00
N ILE A 195 -12.89 9.17 18.20
CA ILE A 195 -12.85 9.26 16.73
C ILE A 195 -14.11 9.99 16.22
N PRO A 196 -14.00 11.28 15.82
CA PRO A 196 -15.14 12.03 15.30
C PRO A 196 -15.66 11.45 13.97
N ALA A 197 -16.97 11.27 13.84
CA ALA A 197 -17.61 10.81 12.61
C ALA A 197 -18.02 11.97 11.68
N PRO A 198 -18.01 11.79 10.33
CA PRO A 198 -17.51 10.61 9.61
C PRO A 198 -15.98 10.52 9.64
N TYR A 199 -15.45 9.31 9.76
CA TYR A 199 -14.01 9.07 9.93
C TYR A 199 -13.39 8.27 8.79
N TRP A 200 -12.06 8.34 8.69
CA TRP A 200 -11.31 7.44 7.81
C TRP A 200 -11.41 6.00 8.34
N PRO A 201 -11.81 5.01 7.49
CA PRO A 201 -12.14 3.66 7.97
C PRO A 201 -11.04 2.96 8.75
N SER A 202 -9.76 3.32 8.55
CA SER A 202 -8.66 2.66 9.26
C SER A 202 -8.48 3.13 10.71
N TYR A 203 -9.05 4.26 11.14
CA TYR A 203 -8.86 4.75 12.51
C TYR A 203 -9.38 3.77 13.59
N PRO A 204 -10.64 3.29 13.57
CA PRO A 204 -11.11 2.34 14.58
C PRO A 204 -10.32 1.03 14.56
N GLU A 205 -9.96 0.53 13.37
CA GLU A 205 -9.18 -0.70 13.23
C GLU A 205 -7.77 -0.57 13.84
N MET A 206 -7.12 0.60 13.69
CA MET A 206 -5.83 0.87 14.32
C MET A 206 -5.92 0.90 15.85
N VAL A 207 -7.03 1.40 16.40
CA VAL A 207 -7.28 1.41 17.85
C VAL A 207 -7.51 -0.01 18.35
N ASN A 208 -8.35 -0.79 17.66
CA ASN A 208 -8.59 -2.19 18.01
C ASN A 208 -7.30 -3.04 18.00
N LEU A 209 -6.38 -2.75 17.07
CA LEU A 209 -5.07 -3.41 17.02
C LEU A 209 -4.10 -2.99 18.13
N ALA A 210 -4.33 -1.85 18.78
CA ALA A 210 -3.54 -1.42 19.94
C ALA A 210 -3.94 -2.15 21.24
N GLY A 211 -5.09 -2.85 21.21
CA GLY A 211 -5.57 -3.73 22.29
C GLY A 211 -6.53 -3.06 23.25
#